data_AF-M1ENJ7-F1
#
_entry.id   AF-M1ENJ7-F1
#
_cell.length_a   1.000
_cell.length_b   1.000
_cell.length_c   1.000
_cell.angle_alpha   90.00
_cell.angle_beta   90.00
_cell.angle_gamma   90.00
#
_symmetry.space_group_name_H-M   'P 1'
#
loop_
_entity.id
_entity.type
_entity.pdbx_description
1 polymer ?
#
loop_
_entity_poly.entity_id
_entity_poly.type
_entity_poly.pdbx_seq_one_letter_code
_entity_poly.pdbx_strand_id
1 'polypeptide(L)'
;RWQLNPGMYQHRTVIADQFTVCLRREGKTVYQQVLSVERPSVLRSWNWGLCGYFAFYHALYPRAWTVYQLPGQNVTLTCRQITPILPHDYQDSSLPVGVFVWDVENEGDEALDVSIMFSMRNGLGVGDDAPGGLWNEPFCLERDGETVQGLLLHHPT
;
A
#
# COMPACT_ATOMS: atom_id res chain seq x y z
N ARG A 1 -11.04 -1.15 -8.22
CA ARG A 1 -11.44 -1.26 -9.65
C ARG A 1 -10.21 -1.72 -10.42
N TRP A 2 -10.25 -2.91 -11.01
CA TRP A 2 -9.14 -3.50 -11.76
C TRP A 2 -9.38 -3.37 -13.27
N GLN A 3 -8.36 -2.91 -14.00
CA GLN A 3 -8.33 -2.77 -15.46
C GLN A 3 -7.03 -3.36 -16.04
N LEU A 4 -6.52 -4.42 -15.41
CA LEU A 4 -5.26 -5.05 -15.82
C LEU A 4 -5.40 -5.85 -17.13
N ASN A 5 -6.60 -6.35 -17.43
CA ASN A 5 -6.95 -6.92 -18.73
C ASN A 5 -7.51 -5.81 -19.62
N PRO A 6 -6.84 -5.43 -20.72
CA PRO A 6 -7.28 -4.34 -21.58
C PRO A 6 -8.73 -4.50 -22.05
N GLY A 7 -9.53 -3.44 -21.89
CA GLY A 7 -10.95 -3.42 -22.26
C GLY A 7 -11.91 -4.07 -21.26
N MET A 8 -11.40 -4.75 -20.22
CA MET A 8 -12.21 -5.41 -19.19
C MET A 8 -12.18 -4.63 -17.87
N TYR A 9 -13.32 -4.60 -17.18
CA TYR A 9 -13.47 -3.89 -15.91
C TYR A 9 -13.95 -4.85 -14.81
N GLN A 10 -13.24 -4.86 -13.69
CA GLN A 10 -13.64 -5.65 -12.52
C GLN A 10 -13.77 -4.76 -11.29
N HIS A 11 -14.97 -4.72 -10.71
CA HIS A 11 -15.28 -3.97 -9.50
C HIS A 11 -15.25 -4.90 -8.28
N ARG A 12 -14.04 -5.19 -7.82
CA ARG A 12 -13.81 -6.03 -6.64
C ARG A 12 -12.65 -5.48 -5.82
N THR A 13 -12.78 -5.57 -4.50
CA THR A 13 -11.70 -5.29 -3.55
C THR A 13 -10.97 -6.60 -3.26
N VAL A 14 -9.66 -6.61 -3.49
CA VAL A 14 -8.79 -7.69 -2.99
C VAL A 14 -8.43 -7.31 -1.56
N ILE A 15 -9.07 -7.94 -0.58
CA ILE A 15 -8.99 -7.51 0.83
C ILE A 15 -7.55 -7.49 1.36
N ALA A 16 -6.68 -8.40 0.88
CA ALA A 16 -5.29 -8.47 1.32
C ALA A 16 -4.41 -7.29 0.84
N ASP A 17 -4.86 -6.52 -0.15
CA ASP A 17 -4.08 -5.44 -0.76
C ASP A 17 -4.26 -4.16 0.06
N GLN A 18 -3.35 -3.89 0.99
CA GLN A 18 -3.51 -2.83 1.99
C GLN A 18 -2.19 -2.19 2.39
N PHE A 19 -2.29 -1.00 2.97
CA PHE A 19 -1.25 -0.46 3.84
C PHE A 19 -1.65 -0.61 5.30
N THR A 20 -0.69 -0.96 6.16
CA THR A 20 -0.85 -1.05 7.61
C THR A 20 0.25 -0.25 8.29
N VAL A 21 -0.10 0.59 9.26
CA VAL A 21 0.88 1.29 10.09
C VAL A 21 1.08 0.54 11.41
N CYS A 22 2.32 0.52 11.90
CA CYS A 22 2.70 0.08 13.23
C CYS A 22 3.54 1.17 13.89
N LEU A 23 3.13 1.59 15.09
CA LEU A 23 3.84 2.56 15.91
C LEU A 23 4.41 1.83 17.13
N ARG A 24 5.69 2.06 17.41
CA ARG A 24 6.39 1.46 18.55
C ARG A 24 7.11 2.52 19.37
N ARG A 25 7.11 2.33 20.69
CA ARG A 25 7.91 3.10 21.66
C ARG A 25 8.75 2.13 22.46
N GLU A 26 10.04 2.42 22.62
CA GLU A 26 10.97 1.58 23.38
C GLU A 26 10.92 0.10 22.97
N GLY A 27 10.81 -0.16 21.66
CA GLY A 27 10.74 -1.53 21.13
C GLY A 27 9.44 -2.28 21.42
N LYS A 28 8.37 -1.62 21.88
CA LYS A 28 7.04 -2.20 22.09
C LYS A 28 6.02 -1.57 21.16
N THR A 29 5.19 -2.38 20.52
CA THR A 29 4.08 -1.89 19.70
C THR A 29 3.01 -1.27 20.58
N VAL A 30 2.73 0.02 20.33
CA VAL A 30 1.71 0.79 21.05
C VAL A 30 0.45 0.97 20.22
N TYR A 31 0.58 0.93 18.88
CA TYR A 31 -0.55 1.05 17.96
C TYR A 31 -0.26 0.32 16.66
N GLN A 32 -1.28 -0.32 16.10
CA GLN A 32 -1.22 -0.93 14.77
C GLN A 32 -2.59 -0.83 14.12
N GLN A 33 -2.67 -0.46 12.86
CA GLN A 33 -3.95 -0.25 12.18
C GLN A 33 -3.81 -0.46 10.67
N VAL A 34 -4.71 -1.25 10.09
CA VAL A 34 -4.90 -1.29 8.64
C VAL A 34 -5.55 0.03 8.22
N LEU A 35 -4.95 0.72 7.24
CA LEU A 35 -5.37 2.04 6.78
C LEU A 35 -6.56 1.96 5.82
N SER A 36 -7.61 1.26 6.28
CA SER A 36 -8.84 0.97 5.54
C SER A 36 -10.05 1.03 6.46
N VAL A 37 -11.14 1.59 5.92
CA VAL A 37 -12.44 1.68 6.60
C VAL A 37 -13.21 0.34 6.56
N GLU A 38 -12.71 -0.63 5.79
CA GLU A 38 -13.33 -1.94 5.60
C GLU A 38 -13.37 -2.77 6.89
N ARG A 39 -14.31 -3.71 6.95
CA ARG A 39 -14.46 -4.70 8.04
C ARG A 39 -14.74 -6.09 7.46
N PRO A 40 -13.75 -6.73 6.85
CA PRO A 40 -13.94 -8.00 6.15
C PRO A 40 -14.18 -9.17 7.11
N SER A 41 -14.81 -10.23 6.61
CA SER A 41 -15.00 -11.49 7.32
C SER A 41 -13.77 -12.43 7.25
N VAL A 42 -12.74 -12.05 6.49
CA VAL A 42 -11.45 -12.74 6.33
C VAL A 42 -10.33 -11.86 6.89
N LEU A 43 -9.13 -12.44 7.11
CA LEU A 43 -7.99 -11.71 7.73
C LEU A 43 -8.37 -11.03 9.05
N ARG A 44 -9.22 -11.69 9.86
CA ARG A 44 -9.80 -11.13 11.11
C ARG A 44 -8.77 -10.81 12.19
N SER A 45 -7.55 -11.33 12.06
CA SER A 45 -6.44 -11.02 12.96
C SER A 45 -5.82 -9.65 12.70
N TRP A 46 -6.06 -9.03 11.54
CA TRP A 46 -5.61 -7.68 11.27
C TRP A 46 -6.54 -6.67 11.94
N ASN A 47 -5.99 -5.54 12.38
CA ASN A 47 -6.79 -4.49 13.01
C ASN A 47 -7.46 -3.61 11.93
N TRP A 48 -8.73 -3.92 11.62
CA TRP A 48 -9.54 -3.28 10.59
C TRP A 48 -10.39 -2.11 11.12
N GLY A 49 -11.14 -1.45 10.23
CA GLY A 49 -12.19 -0.51 10.62
C GLY A 49 -11.67 0.85 11.07
N LEU A 50 -10.65 1.37 10.40
CA LEU A 50 -10.18 2.75 10.59
C LEU A 50 -11.37 3.71 10.52
N CYS A 51 -11.42 4.67 11.44
CA CYS A 51 -12.46 5.69 11.43
C CYS A 51 -12.26 6.64 10.24
N GLY A 52 -13.11 6.52 9.22
CA GLY A 52 -13.04 7.35 8.00
C GLY A 52 -13.21 8.85 8.23
N TYR A 53 -13.73 9.28 9.40
CA TYR A 53 -13.79 10.69 9.78
C TYR A 53 -12.41 11.36 9.85
N PHE A 54 -11.35 10.58 10.13
CA PHE A 54 -9.96 11.05 10.21
C PHE A 54 -9.12 10.64 8.99
N ALA A 55 -9.76 10.27 7.88
CA ALA A 55 -9.09 9.88 6.64
C ALA A 55 -9.60 10.72 5.46
N PHE A 56 -8.70 11.49 4.85
CA PHE A 56 -9.05 12.49 3.83
C PHE A 56 -8.38 12.15 2.51
N TYR A 57 -9.18 11.75 1.53
CA TYR A 57 -8.71 11.49 0.18
C TYR A 57 -8.83 12.72 -0.71
N HIS A 58 -7.78 12.98 -1.49
CA HIS A 58 -7.69 14.07 -2.45
C HIS A 58 -7.14 13.52 -3.77
N ALA A 59 -7.57 14.08 -4.90
CA ALA A 59 -7.09 13.67 -6.20
C ALA A 59 -6.96 14.84 -7.17
N LEU A 60 -5.85 14.85 -7.90
CA LEU A 60 -5.61 15.68 -9.07
C LEU A 60 -4.70 14.89 -10.01
N TYR A 61 -5.31 14.15 -10.93
CA TYR A 61 -4.63 13.23 -11.84
C TYR A 61 -3.38 13.87 -12.49
N PRO A 62 -2.24 13.16 -12.56
CA PRO A 62 -2.01 11.74 -12.24
C PRO A 62 -1.66 11.46 -10.77
N ARG A 63 -1.92 12.41 -9.88
CA ARG A 63 -1.60 12.32 -8.45
C ARG A 63 -2.87 12.16 -7.62
N ALA A 64 -2.76 11.41 -6.55
CA ALA A 64 -3.74 11.40 -5.47
C ALA A 64 -3.00 11.35 -4.14
N TRP A 65 -3.66 11.74 -3.06
CA TRP A 65 -3.11 11.58 -1.73
C TRP A 65 -4.19 11.33 -0.69
N THR A 66 -3.84 10.52 0.30
CA THR A 66 -4.68 10.26 1.46
C THR A 66 -3.95 10.71 2.71
N VAL A 67 -4.60 11.54 3.51
CA VAL A 67 -4.13 11.96 4.82
C VAL A 67 -4.86 11.14 5.88
N TYR A 68 -4.12 10.47 6.76
CA TYR A 68 -4.63 9.72 7.89
C TYR A 68 -4.17 10.40 9.17
N GLN A 69 -5.13 11.00 9.88
CA GLN A 69 -4.87 11.58 11.20
C GLN A 69 -5.12 10.51 12.26
N LEU A 70 -4.11 10.26 13.10
CA LEU A 70 -4.18 9.33 14.22
C LEU A 70 -4.16 10.14 15.53
N PRO A 71 -5.26 10.82 15.88
CA PRO A 71 -5.26 11.82 16.97
C PRO A 71 -4.89 11.22 18.32
N GLY A 72 -5.26 9.97 18.60
CA GLY A 72 -4.86 9.28 19.83
C GLY A 72 -3.36 8.94 19.90
N GLN A 73 -2.61 9.14 18.81
CA GLN A 73 -1.19 8.83 18.71
C GLN A 73 -0.32 10.07 18.42
N ASN A 74 -0.93 11.24 18.21
CA ASN A 74 -0.26 12.47 17.74
C ASN A 74 0.59 12.23 16.47
N VAL A 75 0.06 11.42 15.54
CA VAL A 75 0.73 11.10 14.28
C VAL A 75 -0.19 11.41 13.11
N THR A 76 0.37 12.07 12.09
CA THR A 76 -0.28 12.24 10.79
C THR A 76 0.51 11.49 9.72
N LEU A 77 -0.16 10.65 8.94
CA LEU A 77 0.43 9.95 7.81
C LEU A 77 -0.15 10.52 6.52
N THR A 78 0.70 10.87 5.56
CA THR A 78 0.27 11.26 4.21
C THR A 78 0.84 10.29 3.19
N CYS A 79 -0.03 9.60 2.46
CA CYS A 79 0.35 8.76 1.34
C CYS A 79 0.05 9.46 0.03
N ARG A 80 1.08 9.81 -0.73
CA ARG A 80 0.95 10.33 -2.10
C ARG A 80 1.11 9.19 -3.09
N GLN A 81 0.11 8.99 -3.93
CA GLN A 81 0.05 7.98 -4.98
C GLN A 81 0.29 8.65 -6.33
N ILE A 82 1.27 8.17 -7.08
CA ILE A 82 1.72 8.81 -8.32
C ILE A 82 1.90 7.74 -9.39
N THR A 83 1.44 8.03 -10.60
CA THR A 83 1.82 7.32 -11.82
C THR A 83 2.52 8.29 -12.77
N PRO A 84 3.55 7.85 -13.51
CA PRO A 84 4.40 8.73 -14.32
C PRO A 84 3.72 9.14 -15.64
N ILE A 85 2.60 9.86 -15.59
CA ILE A 85 1.90 10.32 -16.80
C ILE A 85 2.47 11.68 -17.21
N LEU A 86 3.44 11.64 -18.13
CA LEU A 86 4.27 12.77 -18.53
C LEU A 86 4.02 13.14 -20.00
N PRO A 87 3.56 14.38 -20.30
CA PRO A 87 3.36 14.81 -21.68
C PRO A 87 4.62 14.66 -22.54
N HIS A 88 4.46 14.09 -23.73
CA HIS A 88 5.53 13.85 -24.71
C HIS A 88 6.59 12.82 -24.32
N ASP A 89 6.44 12.14 -23.17
CA ASP A 89 7.27 11.01 -22.79
C ASP A 89 6.46 9.72 -22.88
N TYR A 90 6.64 8.98 -23.97
CA TYR A 90 5.94 7.72 -24.20
C TYR A 90 6.58 6.53 -23.50
N GLN A 91 7.85 6.65 -23.10
CA GLN A 91 8.57 5.56 -22.48
C GLN A 91 8.11 5.43 -21.02
N ASP A 92 8.30 6.47 -20.23
CA ASP A 92 7.99 6.43 -18.80
C ASP A 92 6.48 6.41 -18.56
N SER A 93 5.69 7.10 -19.40
CA SER A 93 4.22 7.05 -19.33
C SER A 93 3.61 5.69 -19.66
N SER A 94 4.38 4.78 -20.26
CA SER A 94 3.91 3.41 -20.57
C SER A 94 4.21 2.40 -19.46
N LEU A 95 4.96 2.78 -18.43
CA LEU A 95 5.35 1.86 -17.36
C LEU A 95 4.13 1.45 -16.51
N PRO A 96 3.92 0.15 -16.26
CA PRO A 96 2.86 -0.34 -15.38
C PRO A 96 3.28 -0.21 -13.91
N VAL A 97 3.56 1.02 -13.46
CA VAL A 97 4.11 1.30 -12.14
C VAL A 97 3.25 2.32 -11.39
N GLY A 98 3.11 2.09 -10.08
CA GLY A 98 2.57 3.06 -9.13
C GLY A 98 3.58 3.32 -8.03
N VAL A 99 3.75 4.59 -7.66
CA VAL A 99 4.64 5.02 -6.59
C VAL A 99 3.80 5.49 -5.41
N PHE A 100 4.15 5.00 -4.22
CA PHE A 100 3.56 5.41 -2.95
C PHE A 100 4.63 6.12 -2.13
N VAL A 101 4.51 7.44 -1.98
CA VAL A 101 5.41 8.25 -1.17
C VAL A 101 4.73 8.54 0.16
N TRP A 102 5.42 8.20 1.25
CA TRP A 102 4.90 8.38 2.60
C TRP A 102 5.63 9.51 3.32
N ASP A 103 4.85 10.47 3.78
CA ASP A 103 5.28 11.51 4.71
C ASP A 103 4.66 11.17 6.08
N VAL A 104 5.47 11.20 7.14
CA VAL A 104 5.07 10.85 8.51
C VAL A 104 5.43 11.99 9.44
N GLU A 105 4.44 12.56 10.11
CA GLU A 105 4.59 13.67 11.04
C GLU A 105 4.29 13.18 12.44
N ASN A 106 5.26 13.31 13.35
CA ASN A 106 5.09 13.07 14.78
C ASN A 106 4.91 14.42 15.48
N GLU A 107 3.69 14.70 15.91
CA GLU A 107 3.32 15.91 16.65
C GLU A 107 3.43 15.71 18.17
N GLY A 108 3.87 14.52 18.61
CA GLY A 108 4.16 14.21 20.00
C GLY A 108 5.50 14.76 20.48
N ASP A 109 5.71 14.65 21.79
CA ASP A 109 6.93 15.05 22.50
C ASP A 109 7.94 13.90 22.68
N GLU A 110 7.54 12.67 22.36
CA GLU A 110 8.37 11.47 22.46
C GLU A 110 8.80 10.94 21.09
N ALA A 111 9.98 10.31 21.04
CA ALA A 111 10.45 9.59 19.87
C ALA A 111 9.55 8.38 19.57
N LEU A 112 9.36 8.09 18.28
CA LEU A 112 8.46 7.04 17.82
C LEU A 112 9.07 6.27 16.65
N ASP A 113 9.07 4.95 16.76
CA ASP A 113 9.41 4.07 15.66
C ASP A 113 8.15 3.82 14.81
N VAL A 114 8.22 4.14 13.52
CA VAL A 114 7.10 3.97 12.59
C VAL A 114 7.46 2.94 11.53
N SER A 115 6.60 1.96 11.33
CA SER A 115 6.70 1.00 10.23
C SER A 115 5.43 1.04 9.40
N ILE A 116 5.59 1.05 8.08
CA ILE A 116 4.49 0.99 7.12
C ILE A 116 4.66 -0.30 6.33
N MET A 117 3.69 -1.20 6.46
CA MET A 117 3.65 -2.46 5.72
C MET A 117 2.74 -2.29 4.51
N PHE A 118 3.26 -2.60 3.32
CA PHE A 118 2.46 -2.80 2.12
C PHE A 118 2.24 -4.31 1.93
N SER A 119 0.99 -4.73 1.90
CA SER A 119 0.61 -6.10 1.57
C SER A 119 -0.06 -6.13 0.20
N MET A 120 0.26 -7.12 -0.60
CA MET A 120 -0.32 -7.35 -1.92
C MET A 120 -0.46 -8.85 -2.16
N ARG A 121 -1.61 -9.28 -2.65
CA ARG A 121 -1.86 -10.66 -3.06
C ARG A 121 -1.13 -10.95 -4.36
N ASN A 122 -0.46 -12.10 -4.42
CA ASN A 122 -0.02 -12.69 -5.68
C ASN A 122 -1.24 -13.32 -6.38
N GLY A 123 -1.76 -12.65 -7.42
CA GLY A 123 -2.98 -13.03 -8.13
C GLY A 123 -4.09 -11.98 -8.06
N LEU A 124 -5.19 -12.20 -8.80
CA LEU A 124 -6.29 -11.23 -8.94
C LEU A 124 -7.45 -11.45 -7.95
N GLY A 125 -7.31 -12.41 -7.05
CA GLY A 125 -8.37 -12.82 -6.13
C GLY A 125 -9.44 -13.71 -6.77
N VAL A 126 -9.25 -14.19 -8.00
CA VAL A 126 -10.21 -14.99 -8.76
C VAL A 126 -10.00 -16.49 -8.55
N GLY A 127 -10.89 -17.33 -9.11
CA GLY A 127 -10.82 -18.78 -8.97
C GLY A 127 -9.52 -19.39 -9.48
N ASP A 128 -8.86 -18.74 -10.44
CA ASP A 128 -7.58 -19.17 -11.01
C ASP A 128 -6.38 -18.99 -10.07
N ASP A 129 -6.56 -18.34 -8.91
CA ASP A 129 -5.51 -18.28 -7.88
C ASP A 129 -5.43 -19.59 -7.06
N ALA A 130 -6.49 -20.41 -7.08
CA ALA A 130 -6.64 -21.62 -6.27
C ALA A 130 -5.89 -22.89 -6.75
N PRO A 131 -5.51 -23.08 -8.03
CA PRO A 131 -4.84 -24.30 -8.50
C PRO A 131 -3.46 -24.57 -7.88
N GLY A 132 -2.89 -23.60 -7.16
CA GLY A 132 -1.52 -23.67 -6.62
C GLY A 132 -0.46 -23.25 -7.64
N GLY A 133 0.80 -23.12 -7.21
CA GLY A 133 1.94 -22.73 -8.06
C GLY A 133 2.34 -21.25 -7.98
N LEU A 134 1.53 -20.40 -7.33
CA LEU A 134 1.92 -19.03 -6.98
C LEU A 134 3.00 -19.07 -5.89
N TRP A 135 4.07 -18.32 -6.07
CA TRP A 135 5.13 -18.17 -5.07
C TRP A 135 5.76 -16.78 -5.15
N ASN A 136 6.44 -16.39 -4.09
CA ASN A 136 7.06 -15.07 -3.99
C ASN A 136 8.54 -15.25 -3.65
N GLU A 137 9.39 -14.40 -4.21
CA GLU A 137 10.82 -14.38 -3.87
C GLU A 137 11.31 -12.98 -3.53
N PRO A 138 12.13 -12.83 -2.47
CA PRO A 138 12.81 -11.58 -2.23
C PRO A 138 13.89 -11.38 -3.30
N PHE A 139 14.07 -10.14 -3.74
CA PHE A 139 15.23 -9.73 -4.54
C PHE A 139 15.96 -8.58 -3.87
N CYS A 140 17.26 -8.47 -4.16
CA CYS A 140 18.12 -7.35 -3.79
C CYS A 140 19.00 -7.03 -5.00
N LEU A 141 18.94 -5.79 -5.47
CA LEU A 141 19.70 -5.30 -6.61
C LEU A 141 20.56 -4.13 -6.15
N GLU A 142 21.86 -4.21 -6.40
CA GLU A 142 22.79 -3.10 -6.21
C GLU A 142 23.10 -2.49 -7.58
N ARG A 143 22.85 -1.20 -7.76
CA ARG A 143 23.17 -0.50 -9.01
C ARG A 143 23.52 0.94 -8.73
N ASP A 144 24.64 1.41 -9.28
CA ASP A 144 25.10 2.80 -9.17
C ASP A 144 25.25 3.30 -7.71
N GLY A 145 25.54 2.39 -6.78
CA GLY A 145 25.67 2.68 -5.34
C GLY A 145 24.35 2.70 -4.58
N GLU A 146 23.23 2.43 -5.25
CA GLU A 146 21.90 2.34 -4.67
C GLU A 146 21.45 0.88 -4.51
N THR A 147 20.86 0.58 -3.35
CA THR A 147 20.29 -0.73 -3.03
C THR A 147 18.78 -0.71 -3.24
N VAL A 148 18.26 -1.59 -4.09
CA VAL A 148 16.83 -1.82 -4.28
C VAL A 148 16.47 -3.21 -3.81
N GLN A 149 15.57 -3.29 -2.83
CA GLN A 149 15.02 -4.56 -2.33
C GLN A 149 13.53 -4.65 -2.62
N GLY A 150 13.04 -5.86 -2.83
CA GLY A 150 11.62 -6.07 -3.07
C GLY A 150 11.22 -7.52 -3.05
N LEU A 151 9.97 -7.76 -3.42
CA LEU A 151 9.37 -9.08 -3.55
C LEU A 151 8.88 -9.25 -4.98
N LEU A 152 9.40 -10.26 -5.68
CA LEU A 152 8.90 -10.67 -6.98
C LEU A 152 7.76 -11.67 -6.80
N LEU A 153 6.64 -11.42 -7.45
CA LEU A 153 5.45 -12.26 -7.42
C LEU A 153 5.44 -13.13 -8.67
N HIS A 154 5.56 -14.44 -8.50
CA HIS A 154 5.51 -15.40 -9.61
C HIS A 154 4.09 -15.91 -9.78
N HIS A 155 3.54 -15.64 -10.96
CA HIS A 155 2.25 -16.16 -11.40
C HIS A 155 2.47 -17.10 -12.58
N PRO A 156 2.34 -18.42 -12.40
CA PRO A 156 2.39 -19.36 -13.51
C PRO A 156 1.26 -19.03 -14.49
N THR A 157 1.60 -18.89 -15.77
CA THR A 157 0.63 -18.79 -16.88
C THR A 157 0.35 -20.16 -17.46
#